data_AF-A0A842VL78-F1
#
_entry.id   AF-A0A842VL78-F1
#
_cell.length_a   1.000
_cell.length_b   1.000
_cell.length_c   1.000
_cell.angle_alpha   90.00
_cell.angle_beta   90.00
_cell.angle_gamma   90.00
#
_symmetry.space_group_name_H-M   'P 1'
#
loop_
_entity.id
_entity.type
_entity.pdbx_description
1 polymer ?
#
loop_
_entity_poly.entity_id
_entity_poly.type
_entity_poly.pdbx_seq_one_letter_code
_entity_poly.pdbx_strand_id
1 'polypeptide(L)' 'EKIIPLTELSGLGPATAKKFEELGVKNIRDLIKENPEELGLLITGVTEERIRGWIEDAKKLLE' A
#
# COMPACT_ATOMS: atom_id res chain seq x y z
N GLU A 1 -3.22 -18.33 -5.93
CA GLU A 1 -2.39 -17.11 -6.00
C GLU A 1 -2.26 -16.50 -4.61
N LYS A 2 -1.08 -16.00 -4.23
CA LYS A 2 -0.84 -15.49 -2.88
C LYS A 2 -1.35 -14.04 -2.79
N ILE A 3 -2.47 -13.85 -2.10
CA ILE A 3 -3.03 -12.52 -1.83
C ILE A 3 -2.46 -12.09 -0.48
N ILE A 4 -1.50 -11.17 -0.51
CA ILE A 4 -0.90 -10.61 0.70
C ILE A 4 -1.60 -9.27 0.97
N PRO A 5 -2.32 -9.14 2.11
CA PRO A 5 -3.02 -7.92 2.45
C PRO A 5 -2.03 -6.80 2.77
N LEU A 6 -2.45 -5.56 2.60
CA LEU A 6 -1.63 -4.38 2.86
C LEU A 6 -1.19 -4.28 4.33
N THR A 7 -1.96 -4.86 5.25
CA THR A 7 -1.69 -4.86 6.69
C THR A 7 -0.44 -5.64 7.09
N GLU A 8 0.11 -6.47 6.19
CA GLU A 8 1.40 -7.15 6.43
C GLU A 8 2.59 -6.20 6.28
N LEU A 9 2.40 -5.05 5.62
CA LEU A 9 3.46 -4.06 5.41
C LEU A 9 3.74 -3.34 6.72
N SER A 10 5.01 -3.30 7.11
CA SER A 10 5.42 -2.66 8.36
C SER A 10 5.11 -1.16 8.33
N GLY A 11 4.37 -0.69 9.34
CA GLY A 11 3.89 0.69 9.42
C GLY A 11 2.59 0.98 8.65
N LEU A 12 2.03 0.01 7.93
CA LEU A 12 0.71 0.10 7.29
C LEU A 12 -0.35 -0.54 8.19
N GLY A 13 -1.01 0.29 9.00
CA GLY A 13 -2.09 -0.17 9.89
C GLY A 13 -3.42 -0.43 9.16
N PRO A 14 -4.37 -1.14 9.80
CA PRO A 14 -5.67 -1.48 9.21
C PRO A 14 -6.49 -0.24 8.81
N ALA A 15 -6.30 0.89 9.48
CA ALA A 15 -6.95 2.16 9.11
C ALA A 15 -6.46 2.68 7.75
N THR A 16 -5.17 2.57 7.47
CA THR A 16 -4.61 2.95 6.17
C THR A 16 -4.97 1.93 5.11
N ALA A 17 -4.89 0.63 5.41
CA ALA A 17 -5.30 -0.44 4.51
C ALA A 17 -6.73 -0.26 4.02
N LYS A 18 -7.66 0.10 4.92
CA LYS A 18 -9.05 0.43 4.53
C LYS A 18 -9.12 1.55 3.50
N LYS A 19 -8.37 2.64 3.68
CA LYS A 19 -8.36 3.76 2.73
C LYS A 19 -7.86 3.30 1.36
N PHE A 20 -6.81 2.49 1.33
CA PHE A 20 -6.31 1.86 0.11
C PHE A 20 -7.38 0.97 -0.54
N GLU A 21 -8.08 0.14 0.23
CA GLU A 21 -9.16 -0.71 -0.27
C GLU A 21 -10.30 0.10 -0.89
N GLU A 22 -10.65 1.27 -0.32
CA GLU A 22 -11.65 2.18 -0.89
C GLU A 22 -11.19 2.82 -2.20
N LEU A 23 -9.88 2.95 -2.40
CA LEU A 23 -9.28 3.38 -3.68
C LEU A 23 -9.15 2.24 -4.70
N GLY A 24 -9.51 1.00 -4.32
CA GLY A 24 -9.40 -0.19 -5.16
C GLY A 24 -8.15 -1.03 -4.90
N VAL A 25 -7.27 -0.57 -4.02
CA VAL A 25 -6.00 -1.22 -3.67
C VAL A 25 -6.20 -2.17 -2.50
N LYS A 26 -6.42 -3.47 -2.78
CA LYS A 26 -6.77 -4.45 -1.72
C LYS A 26 -5.61 -5.22 -1.14
N ASN A 27 -4.48 -5.18 -1.82
CA ASN A 27 -3.37 -6.10 -1.63
C ASN A 27 -2.10 -5.46 -2.17
N ILE A 28 -0.96 -5.95 -1.69
CA ILE A 28 0.35 -5.38 -2.02
C ILE A 28 0.63 -5.38 -3.52
N ARG A 29 -0.01 -6.28 -4.27
CA ARG A 29 0.13 -6.43 -5.72
C ARG A 29 -0.58 -5.32 -6.51
N ASP A 30 -1.68 -4.80 -5.98
CA ASP A 30 -2.34 -3.60 -6.51
C ASP A 30 -1.54 -2.35 -6.10
N LEU A 31 -1.02 -2.32 -4.87
CA LEU A 31 -0.22 -1.19 -4.39
C LEU A 31 1.03 -0.94 -5.24
N ILE A 32 1.75 -2.00 -5.64
CA ILE A 32 2.94 -1.88 -6.50
C ILE A 32 2.62 -1.44 -7.94
N LYS A 33 1.37 -1.59 -8.39
CA LYS A 33 0.92 -1.17 -9.72
C LYS A 33 0.39 0.26 -9.72
N GLU A 34 -0.06 0.72 -8.56
CA GLU A 34 -0.56 2.07 -8.35
C GLU A 34 0.56 3.10 -8.18
N ASN A 35 0.20 4.36 -8.35
CA ASN A 35 1.13 5.48 -8.23
C ASN A 35 1.22 6.00 -6.78
N PRO A 36 2.42 5.99 -6.15
CA PRO A 36 2.58 6.43 -4.76
C PRO A 36 2.27 7.92 -4.56
N GLU A 37 2.48 8.75 -5.59
CA GLU A 37 2.14 10.17 -5.58
C GLU A 37 0.63 10.39 -5.44
N GLU A 38 -0.16 9.73 -6.28
CA GLU A 38 -1.63 9.86 -6.25
C GLU A 38 -2.21 9.31 -4.96
N LEU A 39 -1.73 8.13 -4.54
CA LEU A 39 -2.13 7.52 -3.28
C LEU A 39 -1.80 8.42 -2.07
N GLY A 40 -0.66 9.12 -2.09
CA GLY A 40 -0.28 10.06 -1.03
C GLY A 40 -1.17 11.30 -0.98
N LEU A 41 -1.67 11.76 -2.13
CA LEU A 41 -2.62 12.87 -2.21
C LEU A 41 -4.02 12.46 -1.76
N LEU A 42 -4.45 11.23 -2.08
CA LEU A 42 -5.77 10.71 -1.73
C LEU A 42 -5.85 10.29 -0.26
N ILE A 43 -4.77 9.75 0.30
CA ILE A 43 -4.72 9.23 1.67
C ILE A 43 -4.18 10.30 2.61
N THR A 44 -5.09 11.05 3.22
CA THR A 44 -4.72 12.04 4.24
C THR A 44 -3.97 11.38 5.40
N GLY A 45 -2.79 11.92 5.72
CA GLY A 45 -1.89 11.45 6.79
C GLY A 45 -0.84 10.44 6.34
N VAL A 46 -0.76 10.15 5.04
CA VAL A 46 0.29 9.32 4.45
C VAL A 46 1.07 10.16 3.44
N THR A 47 2.39 10.15 3.57
CA THR A 47 3.28 10.78 2.60
C THR A 47 3.67 9.79 1.52
N GLU A 48 3.97 10.30 0.32
CA GLU A 48 4.50 9.52 -0.79
C GLU A 48 5.71 8.66 -0.38
N GLU A 49 6.62 9.21 0.43
CA GLU A 49 7.79 8.49 0.95
C GLU A 49 7.41 7.20 1.70
N ARG A 50 6.36 7.26 2.53
CA ARG A 50 5.84 6.05 3.22
C ARG A 50 5.31 5.03 2.23
N ILE A 51 4.61 5.48 1.20
CA ILE A 51 4.02 4.60 0.20
C ILE A 51 5.11 3.95 -0.64
N ARG A 52 6.16 4.69 -1.02
CA ARG A 52 7.34 4.12 -1.67
C ARG A 52 7.98 3.03 -0.82
N GLY A 53 8.15 3.29 0.49
CA GLY A 53 8.66 2.28 1.43
C GLY A 53 7.81 1.02 1.45
N TRP A 54 6.48 1.16 1.48
CA TRP A 54 5.54 0.04 1.39
C TRP A 54 5.60 -0.71 0.06
N ILE A 55 5.77 -0.02 -1.06
CA ILE A 55 5.95 -0.63 -2.38
C ILE A 55 7.25 -1.45 -2.42
N GLU A 56 8.33 -0.96 -1.83
CA GLU A 56 9.59 -1.70 -1.74
C GLU A 56 9.46 -2.96 -0.86
N ASP A 57 8.83 -2.84 0.31
CA ASP A 57 8.56 -3.97 1.21
C ASP A 57 7.63 -4.99 0.54
N ALA A 58 6.59 -4.52 -0.15
CA ALA A 58 5.69 -5.32 -0.95
C ALA A 58 6.42 -6.15 -2.02
N LYS A 59 7.36 -5.53 -2.74
CA LYS A 59 8.17 -6.24 -3.75
C LYS A 59 8.99 -7.36 -3.11
N LYS A 60 9.61 -7.11 -1.95
CA LYS A 60 10.37 -8.13 -1.20
C LYS A 60 9.50 -9.28 -0.68
N LEU A 61 8.25 -9.00 -0.33
CA LEU A 61 7.28 -10.03 0.12
C LEU A 61 6.74 -10.89 -1.03
N LEU A 62 6.80 -10.38 -2.26
CA LEU A 62 6.39 -11.09 -3.49
C LEU A 62 7.54 -11.86 -4.15
N GLU A 63 8.77 -11.59 -3.75
CA GLU A 63 9.99 -12.33 -4.13
C GLU A 63 10.04 -13.69 -3.42
#